data_AF-A0A4R5FB19-F1
#
_entry.id   AF-A0A4R5FB19-F1
#
_cell.length_a   1.000
_cell.length_b   1.000
_cell.length_c   1.000
_cell.angle_alpha   90.00
_cell.angle_beta   90.00
_cell.angle_gamma   90.00
#
_symmetry.space_group_name_H-M   'P 1'
#
loop_
_entity.id
_entity.type
_entity.pdbx_description
1 polymer ?
#
loop_
_entity_poly.entity_id
_entity_poly.type
_entity_poly.pdbx_seq_one_letter_code
_entity_poly.pdbx_strand_id
1 'polypeptide(L)'
;MTLGPYTYLTLSMRPDAEPHVGISFHTPRLKVRAGLLLSSPRPYLEFSTHEADVHISTTGAGPVTDTDLANAREIFNAAARYLADCEQLHAEQADKDATDTAA
;
A
#
# COMPACT_ATOMS: atom_id res chain seq x y z
N MET A 1 23.14 -8.22 4.07
CA MET A 1 22.72 -7.08 3.22
C MET A 1 21.26 -6.80 3.51
N THR A 2 20.95 -5.65 4.12
CA THR A 2 19.58 -5.16 4.25
C THR A 2 19.26 -4.37 2.98
N LEU A 3 18.31 -4.85 2.18
CA LEU A 3 17.80 -4.09 1.04
C LEU A 3 17.06 -2.85 1.57
N GLY A 4 17.42 -1.66 1.06
CA GLY A 4 16.66 -0.43 1.30
C GLY A 4 15.29 -0.49 0.63
N PRO A 5 14.43 0.54 0.79
CA PRO A 5 13.11 0.54 0.17
C PRO A 5 13.16 0.36 -1.34
N TYR A 6 12.26 -0.47 -1.90
CA TYR A 6 12.21 -0.73 -3.34
C TYR A 6 10.78 -0.94 -3.83
N THR A 7 10.56 -0.60 -5.10
CA THR A 7 9.30 -0.86 -5.81
C THR A 7 9.57 -1.79 -6.98
N TYR A 8 8.70 -2.76 -7.21
CA TYR A 8 8.80 -3.65 -8.37
C TYR A 8 7.43 -4.08 -8.88
N LEU A 9 7.39 -4.38 -10.18
CA LEU A 9 6.26 -5.02 -10.84
C LEU A 9 6.45 -6.54 -10.76
N THR A 10 5.40 -7.25 -10.35
CA THR A 10 5.36 -8.72 -10.37
C THR A 10 4.29 -9.19 -11.33
N LEU A 11 4.65 -10.11 -12.22
CA LEU A 11 3.71 -11.02 -12.88
C LEU A 11 3.96 -12.42 -12.32
N SER A 12 2.96 -13.03 -11.71
CA SER A 12 3.06 -14.38 -11.17
C SER A 12 2.06 -15.29 -11.85
N MET A 13 2.55 -16.39 -12.40
CA MET A 13 1.76 -17.47 -12.97
C MET A 13 2.31 -18.77 -12.39
N ARG A 14 1.60 -19.33 -11.41
CA ARG A 14 2.00 -20.58 -10.76
C ARG A 14 0.86 -21.60 -10.88
N PRO A 15 1.16 -22.90 -11.03
CA PRO A 15 0.10 -23.91 -11.15
C PRO A 15 -0.80 -24.02 -9.92
N ASP A 16 -0.30 -23.62 -8.75
CA ASP A 16 -0.94 -23.74 -7.44
C ASP A 16 -1.53 -22.42 -6.90
N ALA A 17 -1.47 -21.34 -7.67
CA ALA A 17 -1.98 -20.03 -7.24
C ALA A 17 -2.66 -19.27 -8.37
N GLU A 18 -3.66 -18.46 -8.01
CA GLU A 18 -4.33 -17.58 -8.96
C GLU A 18 -3.31 -16.61 -9.60
N PRO A 19 -3.22 -16.57 -10.95
CA PRO A 19 -2.31 -15.68 -11.63
C PRO A 19 -2.64 -14.23 -11.30
N HIS A 20 -1.61 -13.44 -11.04
CA HIS A 20 -1.80 -12.03 -10.68
C HIS A 20 -0.69 -11.15 -11.25
N VAL A 21 -1.07 -9.91 -11.53
CA VAL A 21 -0.14 -8.80 -11.76
C VAL A 21 -0.26 -7.81 -10.61
N GLY A 22 0.86 -7.29 -10.13
CA GLY A 22 0.82 -6.29 -9.07
C GLY A 22 2.07 -5.46 -8.97
N ILE A 23 1.91 -4.25 -8.42
CA ILE A 23 3.01 -3.38 -8.01
C ILE A 23 3.15 -3.49 -6.50
N SER A 24 4.38 -3.67 -6.03
CA SER A 24 4.67 -3.79 -4.60
C SER A 24 5.75 -2.81 -4.18
N PHE A 25 5.50 -2.09 -3.09
CA PHE A 25 6.49 -1.32 -2.36
C PHE A 25 6.91 -2.11 -1.12
N HIS A 26 8.22 -2.22 -0.91
CA HIS A 26 8.79 -2.97 0.20
C HIS A 26 9.76 -2.13 1.00
N THR A 27 9.69 -2.26 2.31
CA THR A 27 10.73 -1.94 3.29
C THR A 27 11.03 -3.21 4.11
N PRO A 28 12.05 -3.20 4.98
CA PRO A 28 12.31 -4.34 5.86
C PRO A 28 11.15 -4.72 6.80
N ARG A 29 10.19 -3.82 7.04
CA ARG A 29 9.08 -4.03 8.00
C ARG A 29 7.69 -3.96 7.38
N LEU A 30 7.57 -3.53 6.12
CA LEU A 30 6.30 -3.29 5.46
C LEU A 30 6.39 -3.74 4.00
N LYS A 31 5.37 -4.46 3.57
CA LYS A 31 5.04 -4.70 2.17
C LYS A 31 3.67 -4.11 1.90
N VAL A 32 3.57 -3.24 0.90
CA VAL A 32 2.29 -2.77 0.36
C VAL A 32 2.19 -3.22 -1.08
N ARG A 33 1.10 -3.88 -1.45
CA ARG A 33 0.88 -4.35 -2.82
C ARG A 33 -0.52 -3.98 -3.29
N ALA A 34 -0.59 -3.37 -4.46
CA ALA A 34 -1.82 -3.30 -5.25
C ALA A 34 -1.71 -4.33 -6.39
N GLY A 35 -2.72 -5.17 -6.56
CA GLY A 35 -2.71 -6.22 -7.58
C GLY A 35 -4.06 -6.50 -8.20
N LEU A 36 -4.03 -7.26 -9.29
CA LEU A 36 -5.18 -7.74 -10.04
C LEU A 36 -5.04 -9.25 -10.24
N LEU A 37 -6.01 -10.02 -9.72
CA LEU A 37 -6.17 -11.44 -10.05
C LEU A 37 -6.67 -11.57 -11.49
N LEU A 38 -6.12 -12.50 -12.28
CA LEU A 38 -6.35 -12.54 -13.73
C LEU A 38 -7.44 -13.52 -14.17
N SER A 39 -7.62 -14.68 -13.51
CA SER A 39 -8.65 -15.65 -13.94
C SER A 39 -10.06 -15.18 -13.53
N SER A 40 -10.16 -14.49 -12.40
CA SER A 40 -11.35 -13.72 -11.99
C SER A 40 -10.92 -12.28 -11.72
N PRO A 41 -11.00 -11.37 -12.74
CA PRO A 41 -10.54 -9.99 -12.65
C PRO A 41 -11.02 -9.30 -11.38
N ARG A 42 -10.09 -9.16 -10.43
CA ARG A 42 -10.41 -8.66 -9.10
C ARG A 42 -9.24 -7.88 -8.53
N PRO A 43 -9.42 -6.57 -8.30
CA PRO A 43 -8.39 -5.78 -7.67
C PRO A 43 -8.33 -6.13 -6.19
N TYR A 44 -7.13 -6.10 -5.65
CA TYR A 44 -6.87 -6.24 -4.23
C TYR A 44 -5.76 -5.29 -3.79
N LEU A 45 -5.79 -4.95 -2.50
CA LEU A 45 -4.79 -4.19 -1.79
C LEU A 45 -4.34 -5.01 -0.58
N GLU A 46 -3.04 -5.20 -0.45
CA GLU A 46 -2.42 -5.97 0.63
C GLU A 46 -1.46 -5.07 1.40
N PHE A 47 -1.59 -5.06 2.73
CA PHE A 47 -0.61 -4.51 3.66
C PHE A 47 -0.12 -5.66 4.53
N SER A 48 1.14 -6.02 4.39
CA SER A 48 1.75 -7.07 5.19
C SER A 48 2.92 -6.49 5.99
N THR A 49 2.83 -6.65 7.30
CA THR A 49 3.85 -6.28 8.28
C THR A 49 4.07 -7.46 9.22
N HIS A 50 5.05 -7.36 10.09
CA HIS A 50 5.22 -8.35 11.16
C HIS A 50 4.06 -8.40 12.18
N GLU A 51 3.27 -7.34 12.32
CA GLU A 51 2.21 -7.21 13.34
C GLU A 51 0.83 -7.53 12.77
N ALA A 52 0.62 -7.24 11.49
CA ALA A 52 -0.66 -7.38 10.81
C ALA A 52 -0.50 -7.72 9.34
N ASP A 53 -1.42 -8.55 8.85
CA ASP A 53 -1.62 -8.82 7.44
C ASP A 53 -3.08 -8.47 7.09
N VAL A 54 -3.25 -7.47 6.23
CA VAL A 54 -4.54 -6.92 5.83
C VAL A 54 -4.69 -7.12 4.33
N HIS A 55 -5.71 -7.88 3.95
CA HIS A 55 -6.08 -8.12 2.57
C HIS A 55 -7.46 -7.53 2.27
N ILE A 56 -7.51 -6.55 1.38
CA ILE A 56 -8.73 -5.87 0.97
C ILE A 56 -8.98 -6.21 -0.50
N SER A 57 -10.18 -6.67 -0.82
CA SER A 57 -10.60 -6.93 -2.19
C SER A 57 -12.06 -6.50 -2.37
N THR A 58 -12.50 -6.35 -3.62
CA THR A 58 -13.90 -6.04 -3.92
C THR A 58 -14.82 -7.17 -3.50
N THR A 59 -16.12 -6.88 -3.39
CA THR A 59 -17.15 -7.86 -3.05
C THR A 59 -16.96 -9.17 -3.82
N GLY A 60 -16.86 -10.27 -3.06
CA GLY A 60 -16.31 -11.53 -3.52
C GLY A 60 -16.92 -12.04 -4.83
N ALA A 61 -16.04 -12.33 -5.79
CA ALA A 61 -16.25 -13.03 -7.07
C ALA A 61 -17.26 -12.43 -8.06
N GLY A 62 -17.89 -11.31 -7.71
CA GLY A 62 -18.79 -10.56 -8.60
C GLY A 62 -18.11 -9.38 -9.30
N PRO A 63 -18.84 -8.69 -10.20
CA PRO A 63 -18.40 -7.42 -10.76
C PRO A 63 -18.15 -6.39 -9.67
N VAL A 64 -17.19 -5.49 -9.91
CA VAL A 64 -16.92 -4.33 -9.04
C VAL A 64 -18.19 -3.47 -8.95
N THR A 65 -18.62 -3.18 -7.73
CA THR A 65 -19.83 -2.38 -7.44
C THR A 65 -19.49 -0.92 -7.14
N ASP A 66 -20.50 -0.04 -7.15
CA ASP A 66 -20.34 1.36 -6.71
C ASP A 66 -19.87 1.45 -5.24
N THR A 67 -20.32 0.51 -4.40
CA THR A 67 -19.87 0.38 -3.01
C THR A 67 -18.38 0.04 -2.94
N ASP A 68 -17.89 -0.85 -3.80
CA ASP A 68 -16.47 -1.18 -3.88
C ASP A 68 -15.64 0.04 -4.26
N LEU A 69 -16.12 0.83 -5.22
CA LEU A 69 -15.46 2.07 -5.64
C LEU A 69 -15.46 3.13 -4.54
N ALA A 70 -16.57 3.30 -3.84
CA ALA A 70 -16.66 4.22 -2.71
C ALA A 70 -15.69 3.83 -1.59
N ASN A 71 -15.65 2.55 -1.21
CA ASN A 71 -14.72 2.05 -0.19
C ASN A 71 -13.26 2.24 -0.60
N ALA A 72 -12.90 1.91 -1.85
CA ALA A 72 -11.55 2.12 -2.36
C ALA A 72 -11.15 3.60 -2.34
N ARG A 73 -12.09 4.52 -2.60
CA ARG A 73 -11.86 5.97 -2.52
C ARG A 73 -11.59 6.41 -1.08
N GLU A 74 -12.38 5.93 -0.12
CA GLU A 74 -12.20 6.26 1.29
C GLU A 74 -10.86 5.75 1.82
N ILE A 75 -10.44 4.55 1.42
CA ILE A 75 -9.11 4.02 1.76
C ILE A 75 -8.00 4.93 1.21
N PHE A 76 -8.12 5.35 -0.06
CA PHE A 76 -7.16 6.28 -0.66
C PHE A 76 -7.11 7.62 0.09
N ASN A 77 -8.27 8.19 0.42
CA ASN A 77 -8.36 9.45 1.15
C ASN A 77 -7.74 9.35 2.55
N ALA A 78 -7.97 8.24 3.25
CA ALA A 78 -7.36 7.97 4.55
C ALA A 78 -5.82 7.87 4.45
N ALA A 79 -5.31 7.15 3.44
CA ALA A 79 -3.86 7.05 3.18
C ALA A 79 -3.24 8.41 2.79
N ALA A 80 -3.94 9.20 1.98
CA ALA A 80 -3.50 10.55 1.62
C ALA A 80 -3.48 11.49 2.83
N ARG A 81 -4.46 11.37 3.73
CA ARG A 81 -4.46 12.14 4.98
C ARG A 81 -3.29 11.75 5.88
N TYR A 82 -3.03 10.46 6.02
CA TYR A 82 -1.86 9.95 6.76
C TYR A 82 -0.55 10.51 6.18
N LEU A 83 -0.40 10.56 4.85
CA LEU A 83 0.77 11.19 4.21
C LEU A 83 0.90 12.67 4.59
N ALA A 84 -0.18 13.45 4.48
CA ALA A 84 -0.16 14.87 4.80
C ALA A 84 0.24 15.12 6.27
N ASP A 85 -0.28 14.32 7.20
CA ASP A 85 0.09 14.42 8.62
C ASP A 85 1.58 14.08 8.83
N CYS A 86 2.11 13.06 8.13
CA CYS A 86 3.55 12.75 8.16
C CYS A 86 4.42 13.88 7.61
N GLU A 87 4.03 14.49 6.48
CA GLU A 87 4.75 15.60 5.86
C GLU A 87 4.77 16.83 6.78
N GLN A 88 3.63 17.15 7.40
CA GLN A 88 3.55 18.24 8.37
C GLN A 88 4.49 18.02 9.56
N LEU A 89 4.41 16.85 10.19
CA LEU A 89 5.27 16.53 11.35
C LEU A 89 6.76 16.54 10.98
N HIS A 90 7.10 16.09 9.77
CA HIS A 90 8.47 16.12 9.29
C HIS A 90 8.99 17.55 9.12
N ALA A 91 8.18 18.44 8.53
CA ALA A 91 8.52 19.86 8.39
C ALA A 91 8.71 20.55 9.76
N GLU A 92 7.79 20.30 10.70
CA GLU A 92 7.87 20.86 12.06
C GLU A 92 9.12 20.40 12.83
N GLN A 93 9.61 19.18 12.57
CA GLN A 93 10.84 18.65 13.17
C GLN A 93 12.09 19.31 12.56
N ALA A 94 12.12 19.47 11.24
CA ALA A 94 13.24 20.11 10.54
C ALA A 94 13.45 21.57 10.99
N ASP A 95 12.36 22.31 11.22
CA ASP A 95 12.43 23.71 11.69
C ASP A 95 12.98 23.83 13.12
N LYS A 96 12.68 22.86 13.99
CA LYS A 96 13.20 22.81 15.37
C LYS A 96 14.70 22.57 15.38
N ASP A 97 15.18 21.59 14.61
CA ASP A 97 16.62 21.29 14.51
C ASP A 97 17.44 22.46 13.95
N ALA A 98 16.87 23.21 13.00
CA ALA A 98 17.49 24.41 12.44
C ALA A 98 17.59 25.56 13.46
N THR A 99 16.61 25.67 14.37
CA THR A 99 16.60 26.71 15.41
C THR A 99 17.56 26.38 16.56
N ASP A 100 17.67 25.10 16.95
CA ASP A 100 18.59 24.64 17.99
C ASP A 100 20.07 24.68 17.55
N THR A 101 20.36 24.53 16.25
CA THR A 101 21.74 24.66 15.72
C THR A 101 22.20 26.12 15.65
N ALA A 102 21.27 27.08 15.70
CA ALA A 102 21.55 28.51 15.61
C ALA A 102 21.63 29.23 16.97
N ALA A 103 21.42 28.51 18.08
CA ALA A 103 21.51 29.01 19.47
C ALA A 103 22.79 28.53 20.17
#